data_AF-A0A7J4EF42-F1
#
_entry.id   AF-A0A7J4EF42-F1
#
_cell.length_a   1.000
_cell.length_b   1.000
_cell.length_c   1.000
_cell.angle_alpha   90.00
_cell.angle_beta   90.00
_cell.angle_gamma   90.00
#
_symmetry.space_group_name_H-M   'P 1'
#
loop_
_entity.id
_entity.type
_entity.pdbx_description
1 polymer ?
#
loop_
_entity_poly.entity_id
_entity_poly.type
_entity_poly.pdbx_seq_one_letter_code
_entity_poly.pdbx_strand_id
1 'polypeptide(L)'
;MKEVRNQEIAEIFYQIADLLEIKDEIPFKVRAYRRAAQRIETLDGDIEEIYRDGRLREIPGIGEALAKKIEEIIETGKLQYLERLKKEIPEGIVRLMGIPGLGPKKTAVFYKKLGITTIDELKKAAE
;
A
#
# COMPACT_ATOMS: atom_id res chain seq x y z
N MET A 1 -7.95 -3.78 21.26
CA MET A 1 -7.73 -3.98 19.81
C MET A 1 -6.97 -2.82 19.17
N LYS A 2 -6.05 -2.14 19.91
CA LYS A 2 -5.39 -0.90 19.45
C LYS A 2 -4.33 -1.12 18.37
N GLU A 3 -3.56 -2.22 18.48
CA GLU A 3 -2.52 -2.58 17.49
C GLU A 3 -3.09 -3.00 16.12
N VAL A 4 -4.32 -3.54 16.10
CA VAL A 4 -4.95 -4.04 14.87
C VAL A 4 -5.21 -2.90 13.88
N ARG A 5 -5.61 -1.72 14.37
CA ARG A 5 -5.95 -0.58 13.52
C ARG A 5 -4.72 0.05 12.86
N ASN A 6 -3.61 0.17 13.61
CA ASN A 6 -2.34 0.62 13.08
C ASN A 6 -1.86 -0.33 11.97
N GLN A 7 -1.91 -1.64 12.22
CA GLN A 7 -1.56 -2.69 11.25
C GLN A 7 -2.42 -2.59 9.98
N GLU A 8 -3.74 -2.42 10.10
CA GLU A 8 -4.64 -2.26 8.94
C GLU A 8 -4.27 -1.04 8.07
N ILE A 9 -4.03 0.11 8.70
CA ILE A 9 -3.68 1.34 7.96
C ILE A 9 -2.29 1.20 7.32
N ALA A 10 -1.32 0.61 8.03
CA ALA A 10 0.00 0.34 7.49
C ALA A 10 -0.06 -0.58 6.27
N GLU A 11 -0.85 -1.66 6.33
CA GLU A 11 -1.06 -2.60 5.24
C GLU A 11 -1.68 -1.92 4.01
N ILE A 12 -2.68 -1.05 4.21
CA ILE A 12 -3.25 -0.23 3.13
C ILE A 12 -2.17 0.64 2.48
N PHE A 13 -1.31 1.28 3.27
CA PHE A 13 -0.25 2.14 2.75
C PHE A 13 0.86 1.35 2.04
N TYR A 14 1.19 0.15 2.51
CA TYR A 14 2.08 -0.76 1.81
C TYR A 14 1.49 -1.14 0.45
N GLN A 15 0.22 -1.54 0.40
CA GLN A 15 -0.48 -1.85 -0.86
C GLN A 15 -0.49 -0.66 -1.83
N ILE A 16 -0.63 0.57 -1.35
CA ILE A 16 -0.53 1.75 -2.23
C ILE A 16 0.88 1.86 -2.83
N ALA A 17 1.91 1.73 -2.00
CA ALA A 17 3.29 1.82 -2.48
C ALA A 17 3.60 0.76 -3.54
N ASP A 18 3.08 -0.45 -3.34
CA ASP A 18 3.16 -1.57 -4.26
C ASP A 18 2.54 -1.28 -5.63
N LEU A 19 1.30 -0.80 -5.62
CA LEU A 19 0.58 -0.46 -6.84
C LEU A 19 1.29 0.69 -7.58
N LEU A 20 1.80 1.69 -6.85
CA LEU A 20 2.57 2.78 -7.45
C LEU A 20 3.89 2.30 -8.07
N GLU A 21 4.58 1.35 -7.42
CA GLU A 21 5.80 0.74 -7.94
C GLU A 21 5.53 -0.03 -9.25
N ILE A 22 4.45 -0.81 -9.31
CA ILE A 22 4.00 -1.50 -10.53
C ILE A 22 3.69 -0.52 -11.65
N LYS A 23 3.00 0.58 -11.33
CA LYS A 23 2.63 1.64 -12.28
C LYS A 23 3.79 2.52 -12.75
N ASP A 24 5.01 2.28 -12.24
CA ASP A 24 6.18 3.12 -12.53
C ASP A 24 5.98 4.59 -12.15
N GLU A 25 5.20 4.83 -11.09
CA GLU A 25 5.00 6.17 -10.56
C GLU A 25 6.27 6.72 -9.90
N ILE A 26 6.24 8.03 -9.64
CA ILE A 26 7.41 8.77 -9.17
C ILE A 26 8.01 8.09 -7.92
N PRO A 27 9.31 7.70 -7.93
CA PRO A 27 9.94 6.96 -6.82
C PRO A 27 9.82 7.64 -5.46
N PHE A 28 9.74 8.98 -5.44
CA PHE A 28 9.48 9.76 -4.24
C PHE A 28 8.14 9.40 -3.59
N LYS A 29 7.05 9.27 -4.36
CA LYS A 29 5.73 8.90 -3.83
C LYS A 29 5.74 7.49 -3.25
N VAL A 30 6.33 6.53 -3.98
CA VAL A 30 6.48 5.14 -3.51
C VAL A 30 7.18 5.12 -2.15
N ARG A 31 8.31 5.82 -2.02
CA ARG A 31 9.07 5.90 -0.76
C ARG A 31 8.28 6.59 0.35
N ALA A 32 7.50 7.62 0.04
CA ALA A 32 6.67 8.32 1.02
C ALA A 32 5.63 7.37 1.64
N TYR A 33 4.88 6.61 0.82
CA TYR A 33 3.91 5.64 1.32
C TYR A 33 4.56 4.50 2.11
N ARG A 34 5.72 3.97 1.66
CA ARG A 34 6.47 2.95 2.44
C ARG A 34 6.90 3.45 3.80
N ARG A 35 7.45 4.66 3.88
CA ARG A 35 7.91 5.25 5.14
C ARG A 35 6.75 5.50 6.08
N ALA A 36 5.63 6.00 5.56
CA ALA A 36 4.43 6.21 6.36
C ALA A 36 3.86 4.88 6.87
N ALA A 37 3.77 3.84 6.03
CA ALA A 37 3.35 2.51 6.45
C ALA A 37 4.22 1.98 7.60
N GLN A 38 5.54 1.99 7.44
CA GLN A 38 6.48 1.56 8.46
C GLN A 38 6.32 2.37 9.76
N ARG A 39 6.14 3.69 9.65
CA ARG A 39 5.99 4.54 10.83
C ARG A 39 4.70 4.28 11.60
N ILE A 40 3.62 3.99 10.89
CA ILE A 40 2.31 3.65 11.48
C ILE A 40 2.37 2.26 12.12
N GLU A 41 3.01 1.30 11.45
CA GLU A 41 3.20 -0.06 11.93
C GLU A 41 3.97 -0.11 13.25
N THR A 42 5.05 0.67 13.36
CA THR A 42 5.90 0.72 14.56
C THR A 42 5.55 1.88 15.49
N LEU A 43 4.34 2.42 15.39
CA LEU A 43 3.91 3.57 16.19
C LEU A 43 3.65 3.13 17.64
N ASP A 44 4.35 3.75 18.59
CA ASP A 44 4.07 3.59 20.02
C ASP A 44 2.82 4.40 20.40
N GLY A 45 1.64 3.84 20.14
CA GLY A 45 0.36 4.46 20.46
C GLY A 45 -0.76 4.10 19.47
N ASP A 46 -1.99 4.47 19.84
CA ASP A 46 -3.16 4.25 18.99
C ASP A 46 -3.32 5.40 17.99
N ILE A 47 -3.27 5.08 16.70
CA ILE A 47 -3.42 6.09 15.65
C ILE A 47 -4.79 6.77 15.68
N GLU A 48 -5.83 6.11 16.21
CA GLU A 48 -7.15 6.73 16.39
C GLU A 48 -7.17 7.75 17.53
N GLU A 49 -6.40 7.53 18.60
CA GLU A 49 -6.22 8.52 19.67
C GLU A 49 -5.50 9.75 19.12
N ILE A 50 -4.40 9.55 18.36
CA ILE A 50 -3.67 10.66 17.73
C ILE A 50 -4.56 11.41 16.73
N TYR A 51 -5.42 10.71 15.98
CA TYR A 51 -6.41 11.32 15.11
C TYR A 51 -7.43 12.17 15.89
N ARG A 52 -8.01 11.64 16.97
CA ARG A 52 -8.96 12.38 17.82
C ARG A 52 -8.35 13.65 18.41
N ASP A 53 -7.06 13.62 18.71
CA ASP A 53 -6.31 14.78 19.21
C ASP A 53 -5.93 15.78 18.10
N GLY A 54 -6.16 15.45 16.82
CA GLY A 54 -5.78 16.28 15.67
C GLY A 54 -4.29 16.27 15.36
N ARG A 55 -3.54 15.28 15.87
CA ARG A 55 -2.07 15.25 15.92
C ARG A 55 -1.42 14.33 14.87
N LEU A 56 -2.18 13.84 13.88
CA LEU A 56 -1.65 12.95 12.83
C LEU A 56 -0.42 13.51 12.11
N ARG A 57 -0.35 14.84 11.95
CA ARG A 57 0.76 15.55 11.30
C ARG A 57 2.02 15.64 12.14
N GLU A 58 1.94 15.34 13.44
CA GLU A 58 3.11 15.26 14.31
C GLU A 58 3.86 13.94 14.12
N ILE A 59 3.24 12.94 13.48
CA ILE A 59 3.90 11.68 13.16
C ILE A 59 4.97 11.93 12.08
N PRO A 60 6.26 11.65 12.36
CA PRO A 60 7.34 11.89 11.40
C PRO A 60 7.10 11.20 10.06
N GLY A 61 7.16 11.97 8.97
CA GLY A 61 6.92 11.46 7.61
C GLY A 61 5.45 11.44 7.18
N ILE A 62 4.52 11.83 8.05
CA ILE A 62 3.09 11.97 7.72
C ILE A 62 2.76 13.45 7.54
N GLY A 63 2.76 13.91 6.28
CA GLY A 63 2.30 15.25 5.92
C GLY A 63 0.78 15.32 5.72
N GLU A 64 0.27 16.53 5.43
CA GLU A 64 -1.16 16.83 5.20
C GLU A 64 -1.87 15.81 4.29
N ALA A 65 -1.26 15.48 3.14
CA ALA A 65 -1.88 14.59 2.16
C ALA A 65 -2.01 13.13 2.63
N LEU A 66 -1.12 12.68 3.52
CA LEU A 66 -1.16 11.35 4.11
C LEU A 66 -2.07 11.33 5.33
N ALA A 67 -2.04 12.39 6.15
CA ALA A 67 -2.95 12.56 7.28
C ALA A 67 -4.42 12.48 6.84
N LYS A 68 -4.81 13.17 5.77
CA LYS A 68 -6.18 13.08 5.21
C LYS A 68 -6.58 11.67 4.77
N LYS A 69 -5.63 10.86 4.32
CA LYS A 69 -5.90 9.47 3.91
C LYS A 69 -6.09 8.57 5.13
N ILE A 70 -5.33 8.81 6.18
CA ILE A 70 -5.47 8.11 7.46
C ILE A 70 -6.84 8.43 8.06
N GLU A 71 -7.21 9.71 8.09
CA GLU A 71 -8.54 10.18 8.49
C GLU A 71 -9.66 9.48 7.71
N GLU A 72 -9.58 9.46 6.36
CA GLU A 72 -10.55 8.75 5.52
C GLU A 72 -10.68 7.26 5.89
N ILE A 73 -9.56 6.57 6.16
CA ILE A 73 -9.56 5.17 6.56
C ILE A 73 -10.19 5.00 7.95
N ILE A 74 -9.88 5.90 8.89
CA ILE A 74 -10.42 5.84 10.25
C ILE A 74 -11.94 6.04 10.22
N GLU A 75 -12.42 7.04 9.48
CA GLU A 75 -13.84 7.39 9.40
C GLU A 75 -14.68 6.41 8.59
N THR A 76 -14.15 5.92 7.46
CA THR A 76 -14.94 5.14 6.48
C THR A 76 -14.58 3.66 6.45
N GLY A 77 -13.45 3.27 7.04
CA GLY A 77 -12.87 1.93 6.92
C GLY A 77 -12.28 1.62 5.55
N LYS A 78 -12.25 2.59 4.63
CA LYS A 78 -11.78 2.40 3.24
C LYS A 78 -10.94 3.59 2.79
N LEU A 79 -10.24 3.42 1.67
CA LEU A 79 -9.50 4.48 1.02
C LEU A 79 -9.82 4.51 -0.48
N GLN A 80 -10.52 5.54 -0.94
CA GLN A 80 -10.89 5.71 -2.35
C GLN A 80 -9.65 5.75 -3.25
N TYR A 81 -8.53 6.28 -2.76
CA TYR A 81 -7.28 6.30 -3.52
C TYR A 81 -6.77 4.88 -3.82
N LEU A 82 -6.83 3.97 -2.85
CA LEU A 82 -6.46 2.56 -3.05
C LEU A 82 -7.40 1.89 -4.06
N GLU A 83 -8.71 2.12 -3.94
CA GLU A 83 -9.70 1.55 -4.87
C GLU A 83 -9.48 2.02 -6.32
N ARG A 84 -9.15 3.30 -6.53
CA ARG A 84 -8.80 3.82 -7.86
C ARG A 84 -7.54 3.16 -8.40
N LEU A 85 -6.47 3.08 -7.60
CA LEU A 85 -5.23 2.42 -8.03
C LEU A 85 -5.46 0.96 -8.41
N LYS A 86 -6.29 0.22 -7.65
CA LYS A 86 -6.63 -1.17 -7.98
C LYS A 86 -7.35 -1.31 -9.33
N LYS A 87 -8.18 -0.34 -9.72
CA LYS A 87 -8.89 -0.33 -11.02
C LYS A 87 -7.99 0.00 -12.21
N GLU A 88 -6.88 0.70 -11.96
CA GLU A 88 -5.92 1.08 -13.02
C GLU A 88 -4.91 -0.04 -13.32
N ILE A 89 -4.83 -1.06 -12.46
CA ILE A 89 -3.95 -2.22 -12.66
C ILE A 89 -4.74 -3.37 -13.30
N PRO A 90 -4.20 -4.03 -14.34
CA PRO A 90 -4.85 -5.22 -14.93
C PRO A 90 -5.12 -6.29 -13.88
N GLU A 91 -6.31 -6.91 -13.91
CA GLU A 91 -6.71 -7.92 -12.91
C GLU A 91 -5.71 -9.06 -12.76
N GLY A 92 -5.06 -9.46 -13.85
CA GLY A 92 -4.05 -10.52 -13.83
C GLY A 92 -2.87 -10.20 -12.91
N ILE A 93 -2.42 -8.93 -12.88
CA ILE A 93 -1.38 -8.46 -11.97
C ILE A 93 -1.86 -8.45 -10.51
N VAL A 94 -3.12 -8.06 -10.28
CA VAL A 94 -3.72 -8.13 -8.94
C VAL A 94 -3.77 -9.56 -8.42
N ARG A 95 -4.09 -10.54 -9.28
CA ARG A 95 -4.07 -11.96 -8.93
C ARG A 95 -2.67 -12.47 -8.62
N LEU A 96 -1.67 -12.05 -9.40
CA LEU A 96 -0.27 -12.42 -9.16
C LEU A 96 0.25 -11.91 -7.82
N MET A 97 -0.10 -10.68 -7.40
CA MET A 97 0.25 -10.16 -6.09
C MET A 97 -0.35 -10.95 -4.93
N GLY A 98 -1.51 -11.58 -5.14
CA GLY A 98 -2.16 -12.43 -4.14
C GLY A 98 -1.49 -13.80 -3.94
N ILE A 99 -0.53 -14.16 -4.79
CA ILE A 99 0.21 -15.43 -4.66
C ILE A 99 1.22 -15.28 -3.49
N PRO A 100 1.15 -16.16 -2.48
CA PRO A 100 2.11 -16.17 -1.37
C PRO A 100 3.56 -16.22 -1.88
N GLY A 101 4.40 -15.29 -1.41
CA GLY A 101 5.81 -15.20 -1.79
C GLY A 101 6.10 -14.48 -3.12
N LEU A 102 5.06 -14.09 -3.88
CA LEU A 102 5.16 -13.37 -5.13
C LEU A 102 5.06 -11.85 -4.99
N GLY A 103 5.15 -11.38 -3.74
CA GLY A 103 4.83 -10.04 -3.31
C GLY A 103 5.20 -8.92 -4.28
N PRO A 104 4.55 -7.77 -4.14
CA PRO A 104 4.43 -6.70 -5.12
C PRO A 104 5.70 -6.28 -5.87
N LYS A 105 6.87 -6.28 -5.21
CA LYS A 105 8.17 -6.10 -5.87
C LYS A 105 8.46 -7.13 -6.97
N LYS A 106 8.27 -8.42 -6.69
CA LYS A 106 8.46 -9.50 -7.66
C LYS A 106 7.42 -9.43 -8.76
N THR A 107 6.15 -9.19 -8.39
CA THR A 107 5.08 -9.02 -9.38
C THR A 107 5.35 -7.83 -10.33
N ALA A 108 5.83 -6.70 -9.81
CA ALA A 108 6.25 -5.56 -10.63
C ALA A 108 7.37 -5.93 -11.61
N VAL A 109 8.34 -6.73 -11.17
CA VAL A 109 9.43 -7.22 -12.03
C VAL A 109 8.90 -8.16 -13.12
N PHE A 110 8.03 -9.11 -12.78
CA PHE A 110 7.44 -10.03 -13.76
C PHE A 110 6.62 -9.28 -14.80
N TYR A 111 5.84 -8.29 -14.37
CA TYR A 111 5.07 -7.44 -15.28
C TYR A 111 5.99 -6.63 -16.21
N LYS A 112 6.93 -5.86 -15.64
CA LYS A 112 7.75 -4.93 -16.42
C LYS A 112 8.82 -5.60 -17.27
N LYS A 113 9.47 -6.66 -16.76
CA LYS A 113 10.60 -7.31 -17.46
C LYS A 113 10.18 -8.47 -18.34
N LEU A 114 9.15 -9.21 -17.94
CA LEU A 114 8.74 -10.44 -18.64
C LEU A 114 7.40 -10.29 -19.34
N GLY A 115 6.69 -9.17 -19.17
CA GLY A 115 5.35 -8.97 -19.73
C GLY A 115 4.30 -9.91 -19.14
N ILE A 116 4.62 -10.59 -18.03
CA ILE A 116 3.77 -11.61 -17.43
C ILE A 116 2.63 -10.92 -16.69
N THR A 117 1.41 -11.17 -17.15
CA THR A 117 0.18 -10.67 -16.56
C THR A 117 -0.68 -11.77 -15.97
N THR A 118 -0.42 -13.04 -16.27
CA THR A 118 -1.24 -14.16 -15.82
C THR A 118 -0.46 -15.22 -15.04
N ILE A 119 -1.19 -16.04 -14.27
CA ILE A 119 -0.62 -17.16 -13.51
C ILE A 119 -0.01 -18.20 -14.46
N ASP A 120 -0.66 -18.46 -15.61
CA ASP A 120 -0.18 -19.43 -16.59
C ASP A 120 1.11 -18.98 -17.27
N GLU A 121 1.24 -17.69 -17.61
CA GLU A 121 2.48 -17.11 -18.11
C GLU A 121 3.60 -17.20 -17.06
N LEU A 122 3.28 -16.96 -15.78
CA LEU A 122 4.25 -17.12 -14.69
C LEU A 122 4.73 -18.58 -14.56
N LYS A 123 3.81 -19.55 -14.64
CA LYS A 123 4.16 -20.98 -14.60
C LYS A 123 5.08 -21.36 -15.76
N LYS A 124 4.74 -20.95 -16.98
CA LYS A 124 5.57 -21.21 -18.17
C LYS A 124 6.96 -20.59 -18.10
N ALA A 125 7.11 -19.44 -17.45
CA ALA A 125 8.40 -18.79 -17.28
C ALA A 125 9.26 -19.41 -16.15
N ALA A 126 8.68 -20.27 -15.32
CA ALA A 126 9.35 -20.95 -14.22
C ALA A 126 9.75 -22.42 -14.55
N GLU A 127 9.27 -22.94 -15.68
CA GLU A 127 9.73 -24.20 -16.30
C GLU A 127 11.02 -23.98 -17.11
#